data_AF-A0A1I4A9K5-F1
#
_entry.id   AF-A0A1I4A9K5-F1
#
_cell.length_a   1.000
_cell.length_b   1.000
_cell.length_c   1.000
_cell.angle_alpha   90.00
_cell.angle_beta   90.00
_cell.angle_gamma   90.00
#
_symmetry.space_group_name_H-M   'P 1'
#
loop_
_entity.id
_entity.type
_entity.pdbx_description
1 polymer ?
#
loop_
_entity_poly.entity_id
_entity_poly.type
_entity_poly.pdbx_seq_one_letter_code
_entity_poly.pdbx_strand_id
1 'polypeptide(L)'
;MAATPSPITEAIAAAGGVMRLAERLGLSHPSILRWQRSGKVPAERVAAVEAATGVPRERLRPDLFPPIPGVTEAQALRAEKIRRWQAENRAAMDAQNEWVERNGLPLAKYRMF
;
A
#
# COMPACT_ATOMS: atom_id res chain seq x y z
N MET A 1 -27.04 -8.23 -8.10
CA MET A 1 -26.37 -7.15 -7.35
C MET A 1 -25.29 -7.80 -6.50
N ALA A 2 -24.02 -7.76 -6.91
CA ALA A 2 -22.96 -8.39 -6.14
C ALA A 2 -22.84 -7.68 -4.79
N ALA A 3 -23.02 -8.41 -3.69
CA ALA A 3 -22.85 -7.86 -2.35
C ALA A 3 -21.43 -7.31 -2.23
N THR A 4 -21.28 -6.02 -1.90
CA THR A 4 -19.97 -5.44 -1.56
C THR A 4 -19.39 -6.27 -0.43
N PRO A 5 -18.26 -6.98 -0.64
CA PRO A 5 -17.69 -7.80 0.42
C PRO A 5 -17.37 -6.88 1.60
N SER A 6 -17.63 -7.36 2.81
CA SER A 6 -17.27 -6.61 4.02
C SER A 6 -15.78 -6.24 3.95
N PRO A 7 -15.37 -5.01 4.34
CA PRO A 7 -13.99 -4.57 4.17
C PRO A 7 -12.95 -5.48 4.82
N ILE A 8 -13.32 -6.14 5.92
CA ILE A 8 -12.48 -7.15 6.57
C ILE A 8 -12.32 -8.41 5.71
N THR A 9 -13.35 -8.83 4.99
CA THR A 9 -13.28 -9.97 4.05
C THR A 9 -12.37 -9.64 2.87
N GLU A 10 -12.40 -8.40 2.37
CA GLU A 10 -11.46 -7.93 1.34
C GLU A 10 -10.01 -7.96 1.84
N ALA A 11 -9.76 -7.45 3.06
CA ALA A 11 -8.44 -7.53 3.68
C ALA A 11 -7.96 -8.97 3.90
N ILE A 12 -8.85 -9.86 4.33
CA ILE A 12 -8.56 -11.30 4.49
C ILE A 12 -8.19 -11.93 3.15
N ALA A 13 -8.94 -11.63 2.09
CA ALA A 13 -8.67 -12.13 0.75
C ALA A 13 -7.33 -11.62 0.21
N ALA A 14 -7.05 -10.31 0.36
CA ALA A 14 -5.79 -9.69 -0.05
C ALA A 14 -4.57 -10.24 0.72
N ALA A 15 -4.75 -10.61 1.99
CA ALA A 15 -3.71 -11.26 2.79
C ALA A 15 -3.48 -12.74 2.43
N GLY A 16 -4.38 -13.37 1.67
CA GLY A 16 -4.36 -14.79 1.35
C GLY A 16 -4.92 -15.68 2.46
N GLY A 17 -5.79 -15.15 3.31
CA GLY A 17 -6.50 -15.89 4.36
C GLY A 17 -6.40 -15.27 5.75
N VAL A 18 -7.28 -15.73 6.64
CA VAL A 18 -7.43 -15.20 8.01
C VAL A 18 -6.14 -15.40 8.82
N MET A 19 -5.51 -16.56 8.69
CA MET A 19 -4.28 -16.89 9.44
C MET A 19 -3.11 -15.99 9.02
N ARG A 20 -2.89 -15.84 7.70
CA ARG A 20 -1.83 -14.97 7.16
C ARG A 20 -2.03 -13.52 7.57
N LEU A 21 -3.27 -13.03 7.57
CA LEU A 21 -3.58 -11.68 8.03
C LEU A 21 -3.22 -11.51 9.51
N ALA A 22 -3.61 -12.47 10.35
CA ALA A 22 -3.33 -12.44 11.77
C ALA A 22 -1.83 -12.49 12.08
N GLU A 23 -1.08 -13.36 11.40
CA GLU A 23 0.39 -13.44 11.49
C GLU A 23 1.06 -12.12 11.11
N ARG A 24 0.67 -11.51 9.98
CA ARG A 24 1.20 -10.21 9.54
C ARG A 24 0.89 -9.08 10.52
N LEU A 25 -0.22 -9.17 11.24
CA LEU A 25 -0.65 -8.17 12.23
C LEU A 25 -0.16 -8.47 13.65
N GLY A 26 0.53 -9.60 13.88
CA GLY A 26 0.93 -10.05 15.21
C GLY A 26 -0.28 -10.29 16.13
N LEU A 27 -1.41 -10.74 15.58
CA LEU A 27 -2.66 -10.94 16.28
C LEU A 27 -3.10 -12.39 16.32
N SER A 28 -3.97 -12.69 17.27
CA SER A 28 -4.60 -14.01 17.34
C SER A 28 -5.66 -14.17 16.22
N HIS A 29 -5.75 -15.37 15.64
CA HIS A 29 -6.79 -15.73 14.68
C HIS A 29 -8.22 -15.38 15.16
N PRO A 30 -8.63 -15.65 16.42
CA PRO A 30 -9.96 -15.28 16.89
C PRO A 30 -10.20 -13.76 16.94
N SER A 31 -9.17 -12.93 17.01
CA SER A 31 -9.32 -11.46 16.88
C SER A 31 -9.85 -11.08 15.51
N ILE A 32 -9.29 -11.67 14.44
CA ILE A 32 -9.72 -11.40 13.06
C ILE A 32 -11.13 -11.94 12.80
N LEU A 33 -11.45 -13.14 13.30
CA LEU A 33 -12.80 -13.71 13.21
C LEU A 33 -13.84 -12.85 13.94
N ARG A 34 -13.48 -12.23 15.07
CA ARG A 34 -14.35 -11.30 15.78
C ARG A 34 -14.62 -10.05 14.93
N TRP A 35 -13.61 -9.51 14.25
CA TRP A 35 -13.78 -8.37 13.33
C TRP A 35 -14.65 -8.75 12.14
N GLN A 36 -14.50 -9.98 11.62
CA GLN A 36 -15.32 -10.51 10.54
C GLN A 36 -16.80 -10.61 10.94
N ARG A 37 -17.10 -11.12 12.15
CA ARG A 37 -18.47 -11.15 12.69
C ARG A 37 -19.04 -9.76 12.93
N SER A 38 -18.21 -8.83 13.39
CA SER A 38 -18.60 -7.43 13.58
C SER A 38 -18.70 -6.64 12.27
N GLY A 39 -18.15 -7.17 11.17
CA GLY A 39 -18.06 -6.52 9.86
C GLY A 39 -17.17 -5.26 9.83
N LYS A 40 -16.37 -5.00 10.87
CA LYS A 40 -15.64 -3.74 11.05
C LYS A 40 -14.21 -3.97 11.56
N VAL A 41 -13.27 -3.20 11.04
CA VAL A 41 -11.88 -3.12 11.54
C VAL A 41 -11.80 -2.04 12.64
N PRO A 42 -11.18 -2.34 13.79
CA PRO A 42 -10.90 -1.34 14.82
C PRO A 42 -10.10 -0.16 14.25
N ALA A 43 -10.47 1.07 14.63
CA ALA A 43 -9.87 2.30 14.09
C ALA A 43 -8.34 2.31 14.24
N GLU A 44 -7.87 1.90 15.42
CA GLU A 44 -6.45 1.82 15.78
C GLU A 44 -5.63 0.85 14.91
N ARG A 45 -6.28 -0.11 14.22
CA ARG A 45 -5.60 -1.14 13.43
C ARG A 45 -5.72 -0.95 11.92
N VAL A 46 -6.47 0.06 11.48
CA VAL A 46 -6.67 0.33 10.05
C VAL A 46 -5.33 0.54 9.34
N ALA A 47 -4.42 1.31 9.94
CA ALA A 47 -3.09 1.55 9.36
C ALA A 47 -2.24 0.26 9.26
N ALA A 48 -2.32 -0.62 10.26
CA ALA A 48 -1.62 -1.91 10.24
C ALA A 48 -2.20 -2.85 9.18
N VAL A 49 -3.53 -2.87 9.02
CA VAL A 49 -4.21 -3.66 7.99
C VAL A 49 -3.87 -3.14 6.59
N GLU A 50 -3.88 -1.82 6.38
CA GLU A 50 -3.45 -1.19 5.12
C GLU A 50 -2.00 -1.57 4.78
N ALA A 51 -1.07 -1.49 5.74
CA ALA A 51 0.32 -1.90 5.52
C ALA A 51 0.47 -3.40 5.21
N ALA A 52 -0.31 -4.26 5.88
CA ALA A 52 -0.23 -5.71 5.72
C ALA A 52 -0.92 -6.25 4.45
N THR A 53 -1.91 -5.52 3.92
CA THR A 53 -2.79 -6.02 2.84
C THR A 53 -2.78 -5.15 1.59
N GLY A 54 -2.34 -3.90 1.69
CA GLY A 54 -2.48 -2.90 0.62
C GLY A 54 -3.89 -2.39 0.42
N VAL A 55 -4.88 -2.83 1.21
CA VAL A 55 -6.25 -2.33 1.12
C VAL A 55 -6.31 -0.92 1.75
N PRO A 56 -6.74 0.10 0.98
CA PRO A 56 -6.72 1.47 1.44
C PRO A 56 -7.64 1.69 2.64
N ARG A 57 -7.23 2.58 3.56
CA ARG A 57 -8.00 2.91 4.77
C ARG A 57 -9.40 3.47 4.47
N GLU A 58 -9.59 4.17 3.35
CA GLU A 58 -10.91 4.67 2.92
C GLU A 58 -11.88 3.53 2.61
N ARG A 59 -11.37 2.37 2.15
CA ARG A 59 -12.20 1.16 1.98
C ARG A 59 -12.46 0.45 3.29
N LEU A 60 -11.46 0.36 4.17
CA LEU A 60 -11.58 -0.35 5.43
C LEU A 60 -12.56 0.32 6.39
N ARG A 61 -12.53 1.65 6.46
CA ARG A 61 -13.37 2.47 7.34
C ARG A 61 -13.77 3.78 6.65
N PRO A 62 -14.71 3.74 5.68
CA PRO A 62 -15.20 4.96 5.01
C PRO A 62 -15.89 5.93 5.97
N ASP A 63 -16.36 5.44 7.13
CA ASP A 63 -16.93 6.26 8.20
C ASP A 63 -15.90 7.11 8.95
N LEU A 64 -14.63 6.67 9.00
CA LEU A 64 -13.53 7.45 9.59
C LEU A 64 -12.72 8.19 8.55
N PHE A 65 -12.64 7.64 7.35
CA PHE A 65 -11.87 8.16 6.23
C PHE A 65 -12.80 8.40 5.05
N PRO A 66 -13.70 9.40 5.13
CA PRO A 66 -14.56 9.73 4.01
C PRO A 66 -13.68 10.20 2.84
N PRO A 67 -14.01 9.80 1.60
CA PRO A 67 -13.29 10.31 0.43
C PRO A 67 -13.49 11.83 0.38
N ILE A 68 -12.39 12.58 0.45
CA ILE A 68 -12.43 14.03 0.32
C ILE A 68 -12.73 14.33 -1.15
N PRO A 69 -13.89 14.94 -1.47
CA PRO A 69 -14.21 15.28 -2.86
C PRO A 69 -13.13 16.23 -3.41
N GLY A 70 -12.49 15.83 -4.52
CA GLY A 70 -11.42 16.57 -5.20
C GLY A 70 -9.99 16.02 -5.01
N VAL A 71 -9.72 15.20 -3.98
CA VAL A 71 -8.38 14.61 -3.76
C VAL A 71 -8.25 13.22 -4.40
N THR A 72 -9.34 12.46 -4.44
CA THR A 72 -9.40 11.10 -4.99
C THR A 72 -9.06 11.04 -6.48
N GLU A 73 -9.45 12.08 -7.24
CA GLU A 73 -9.10 12.25 -8.66
C GLU A 73 -7.58 12.46 -8.85
N ALA A 74 -6.95 13.25 -7.98
CA ALA A 74 -5.51 13.49 -7.99
C ALA A 74 -4.68 12.26 -7.58
N GLN A 75 -5.21 11.40 -6.71
CA GLN A 75 -4.59 10.13 -6.32
C GLN A 75 -4.65 9.09 -7.46
N ALA A 76 -5.79 9.00 -8.17
CA ALA A 76 -5.91 8.19 -9.38
C ALA A 76 -4.93 8.66 -10.48
N LEU A 77 -4.82 9.98 -10.68
CA LEU A 77 -3.86 10.57 -11.62
C LEU A 77 -2.39 10.31 -11.26
N ARG A 78 -2.03 10.24 -9.96
CA ARG A 78 -0.66 9.88 -9.51
C ARG A 78 -0.31 8.43 -9.85
N ALA A 79 -1.24 7.49 -9.71
CA ALA A 79 -1.05 6.09 -10.11
C ALA A 79 -0.80 5.96 -11.62
N GLU A 80 -1.52 6.74 -12.43
CA GLU A 80 -1.32 6.84 -13.89
C GLU A 80 0.06 7.43 -14.23
N LYS A 81 0.46 8.48 -13.52
CA LYS A 81 1.70 9.23 -13.78
C LYS A 81 2.96 8.42 -13.49
N ILE A 82 2.95 7.53 -12.49
CA ILE A 82 4.08 6.63 -12.17
C ILE A 82 4.36 5.66 -13.31
N ARG A 83 3.33 5.12 -13.97
CA ARG A 83 3.48 4.21 -15.13
C ARG A 83 4.15 4.91 -16.31
N ARG A 84 3.74 6.15 -16.58
CA ARG A 84 4.30 6.96 -17.66
C ARG A 84 5.73 7.42 -17.35
N TRP A 85 6.00 7.81 -16.10
CA TRP A 85 7.30 8.25 -15.65
C TRP A 85 8.36 7.14 -15.67
N GLN A 86 8.02 5.88 -15.33
CA GLN A 86 8.96 4.77 -15.41
C GLN A 86 9.31 4.37 -16.85
N ALA A 87 8.35 4.44 -17.78
CA ALA A 87 8.62 4.15 -19.20
C ALA A 87 9.50 5.23 -19.85
N GLU A 88 9.28 6.50 -19.50
CA GLU A 88 10.06 7.63 -20.03
C GLU A 88 11.43 7.82 -19.32
N ASN A 89 11.59 7.46 -18.03
CA ASN A 89 12.87 7.62 -17.31
C ASN A 89 13.85 6.46 -17.42
N ARG A 90 13.50 5.31 -18.02
CA ARG A 90 14.49 4.21 -18.19
C ARG A 90 15.72 4.66 -18.96
N ALA A 91 15.53 5.36 -20.08
CA ALA A 91 16.63 5.91 -20.88
C ALA A 91 17.46 6.97 -20.13
N ALA A 92 16.83 7.72 -19.21
CA ALA A 92 17.51 8.72 -18.39
C ALA A 92 18.37 8.06 -17.29
N MET A 93 17.93 6.93 -16.72
CA MET A 93 18.69 6.17 -15.73
C MET A 93 19.86 5.40 -16.36
N ASP A 94 19.66 4.82 -17.55
CA ASP A 94 20.72 4.10 -18.26
C ASP A 94 21.85 5.05 -18.70
N ALA A 95 21.52 6.25 -19.17
CA ALA A 95 22.51 7.28 -19.51
C ALA A 95 23.29 7.78 -18.27
N GLN A 96 22.64 7.84 -17.11
CA GLN A 96 23.29 8.21 -15.86
C GLN A 96 24.23 7.09 -15.36
N ASN A 97 23.81 5.83 -15.46
CA ASN A 97 24.65 4.67 -15.12
C ASN A 97 25.87 4.55 -16.05
N GLU A 98 25.68 4.77 -17.35
CA GLU A 98 26.77 4.75 -18.33
C GLU A 98 27.81 5.85 -18.07
N TRP A 99 27.36 7.03 -17.63
CA TRP A 99 28.26 8.12 -17.23
C TRP A 99 29.04 7.80 -15.95
N VAL A 100 28.39 7.15 -14.98
CA VAL A 100 28.98 6.70 -13.72
C VAL A 100 30.03 5.61 -13.95
N GLU A 101 29.79 4.66 -14.84
CA GLU A 101 30.74 3.61 -15.20
C GLU A 101 31.95 4.15 -15.97
N ARG A 102 31.73 5.14 -16.86
CA ARG A 102 32.80 5.73 -17.67
C ARG A 102 33.69 6.71 -16.89
N ASN A 103 33.14 7.42 -15.91
CA ASN A 103 33.86 8.49 -15.19
C ASN A 103 34.19 8.14 -13.73
N GLY A 104 33.56 7.12 -13.16
CA GLY A 104 33.66 6.77 -11.75
C GLY A 104 32.93 7.76 -10.83
N LEU A 105 32.07 7.28 -9.94
CA LEU A 105 31.47 8.13 -8.91
C LEU A 105 32.48 8.36 -7.77
N PRO A 106 32.78 9.62 -7.38
CA PRO A 106 33.56 9.93 -6.19
C PRO A 106 32.71 9.78 -4.93
N LEU A 107 32.00 8.65 -4.79
CA LEU A 107 31.21 8.30 -3.59
C LEU A 107 32.10 8.14 -2.35
N ALA A 108 33.39 7.88 -2.54
CA ALA A 108 34.37 7.84 -1.45
C ALA A 108 34.56 9.22 -0.76
N LYS A 109 34.28 10.35 -1.43
CA LYS A 109 34.48 11.70 -0.87
C LYS A 109 33.33 12.16 0.04
N TYR A 110 32.17 11.50 -0.02
CA TYR A 110 30.95 11.89 0.70
C TYR A 110 30.42 10.80 1.63
N ARG A 111 31.17 9.71 1.80
CA ARG A 111 30.88 8.69 2.81
C ARG A 111 31.33 9.24 4.17
N MET A 112 30.49 10.06 4.80
CA MET A 112 30.63 10.32 6.23
C MET A 112 30.46 8.97 6.95
N PHE A 113 31.46 8.63 7.76
CA PHE A 113 31.68 7.35 8.43
C PHE A 113 30.44 6.77 9.12
#